data_AF-A0A517Q426-F1
#
_entry.id   AF-A0A517Q426-F1
#
_cell.length_a   1.000
_cell.length_b   1.000
_cell.length_c   1.000
_cell.angle_alpha   90.00
_cell.angle_beta   90.00
_cell.angle_gamma   90.00
#
_symmetry.space_group_name_H-M   'P 1'
#
loop_
_entity.id
_entity.type
_entity.pdbx_description
1 polymer ?
#
loop_
_entity_poly.entity_id
_entity_poly.type
_entity_poly.pdbx_seq_one_letter_code
_entity_poly.pdbx_strand_id
1 'polypeptide(L)'
;MNKTRTVIEQGIALQSEVKLDRWINEWETVNKTDHVKEQFYLQTKLNEQPPLSCSPDAGFVLSLLGHKKVFYLEQDLGTSSPKQIAARKTKGYAELANRRLHRKHFPETTLDVFSVLFVTTNAYRCKTTAEKLKTRPRPDLWLCIEQQELTPEAFLHEPITLNCQGERAPLVKPLETEIETP
;
A
#
# COMPACT_ATOMS: atom_id res chain seq x y z
N MET A 1 -7.55 11.12 -13.91
CA MET A 1 -7.85 10.76 -12.50
C MET A 1 -7.53 9.30 -12.32
N ASN A 2 -6.75 8.92 -11.29
CA ASN A 2 -6.33 7.52 -11.09
C ASN A 2 -7.53 6.67 -10.67
N LYS A 3 -7.94 5.70 -11.51
CA LYS A 3 -9.13 4.85 -11.28
C LYS A 3 -9.08 4.15 -9.92
N THR A 4 -7.89 3.71 -9.48
CA THR A 4 -7.69 3.04 -8.19
C THR A 4 -7.97 3.97 -7.02
N ARG A 5 -7.55 5.24 -7.10
CA ARG A 5 -7.86 6.24 -6.09
C ARG A 5 -9.36 6.46 -5.97
N THR A 6 -10.06 6.62 -7.11
CA THR A 6 -11.52 6.82 -7.11
C THR A 6 -12.24 5.68 -6.40
N VAL A 7 -11.86 4.43 -6.68
CA VAL A 7 -12.46 3.26 -6.03
C VAL A 7 -12.21 3.27 -4.51
N ILE A 8 -10.99 3.61 -4.07
CA ILE A 8 -10.65 3.70 -2.65
C ILE A 8 -11.47 4.79 -1.95
N GLU A 9 -11.54 5.99 -2.54
CA GLU A 9 -12.34 7.10 -1.99
C GLU A 9 -13.83 6.75 -1.89
N GLN A 10 -14.38 6.08 -2.93
CA GLN A 10 -15.76 5.60 -2.92
C GLN A 10 -16.00 4.54 -1.83
N GLY A 11 -15.12 3.54 -1.71
CA GLY A 11 -15.27 2.48 -0.73
C GLY A 11 -15.19 3.00 0.71
N ILE A 12 -14.33 3.99 0.94
CA ILE A 12 -14.27 4.68 2.24
C ILE A 12 -15.55 5.49 2.49
N ALA A 13 -16.12 6.14 1.47
CA ALA A 13 -17.36 6.91 1.62
C ALA A 13 -18.62 6.05 1.90
N LEU A 14 -18.56 4.73 1.71
CA LEU A 14 -19.67 3.80 2.03
C LEU A 14 -19.83 3.53 3.54
N GLN A 15 -18.86 3.95 4.35
CA GLN A 15 -18.85 3.75 5.80
C GLN A 15 -18.29 4.98 6.52
N SER A 16 -18.29 5.00 7.86
CA SER A 16 -17.94 6.21 8.65
C SER A 16 -16.76 6.05 9.61
N GLU A 17 -16.27 4.84 9.80
CA GLU A 17 -15.29 4.47 10.82
C GLU A 17 -13.85 4.64 10.34
N VAL A 18 -13.57 4.14 9.14
CA VAL A 18 -12.30 4.30 8.43
C VAL A 18 -12.30 5.63 7.70
N LYS A 19 -11.22 6.41 7.80
CA LYS A 19 -11.08 7.68 7.06
C LYS A 19 -9.81 7.68 6.21
N LEU A 20 -9.89 8.35 5.06
CA LEU A 20 -8.73 8.66 4.24
C LEU A 20 -8.14 9.99 4.72
N ASP A 21 -7.12 9.95 5.57
CA ASP A 21 -6.53 11.15 6.16
C ASP A 21 -5.67 11.92 5.14
N ARG A 22 -4.98 11.20 4.26
CA ARG A 22 -4.05 11.79 3.29
C ARG A 22 -3.84 10.89 2.09
N TRP A 23 -3.62 11.50 0.93
CA TRP A 23 -3.19 10.84 -0.30
C TRP A 23 -2.06 11.66 -0.95
N ILE A 24 -1.03 10.98 -1.44
CA ILE A 24 0.09 11.56 -2.19
C ILE A 24 0.33 10.70 -3.43
N ASN A 25 0.38 11.31 -4.61
CA ASN A 25 0.76 10.61 -5.85
C ASN A 25 2.28 10.66 -6.08
N GLU A 26 2.80 9.80 -6.97
CA GLU A 26 4.22 9.76 -7.37
C GLU A 26 4.82 11.14 -7.67
N TRP A 27 4.10 11.96 -8.46
CA TRP A 27 4.55 13.26 -8.96
C TRP A 27 4.13 14.44 -8.09
N GLU A 28 3.65 14.17 -6.88
CA GLU A 28 3.21 15.17 -5.93
C GLU A 28 4.27 15.40 -4.85
N THR A 29 4.61 16.66 -4.59
CA THR A 29 5.52 16.98 -3.49
C THR A 29 4.82 16.74 -2.16
N VAL A 30 5.52 16.07 -1.24
CA VAL A 30 5.02 15.70 0.08
C VAL A 30 4.86 16.95 0.95
N ASN A 31 5.89 17.78 1.00
CA ASN A 31 6.01 18.97 1.84
C ASN A 31 5.76 20.25 1.03
N LYS A 32 4.55 20.38 0.48
CA LYS A 32 4.16 21.45 -0.46
C LYS A 32 4.36 22.88 0.07
N THR A 33 4.29 23.05 1.39
CA THR A 33 4.41 24.34 2.07
C THR A 33 5.86 24.81 2.20
N ASP A 34 6.82 23.90 2.05
CA ASP A 34 8.23 24.19 2.24
C ASP A 34 8.81 24.86 0.98
N HIS A 35 10.00 25.43 1.12
CA HIS A 35 10.71 26.03 0.01
C HIS A 35 10.92 25.02 -1.12
N VAL A 36 10.79 25.44 -2.39
CA VAL A 36 10.86 24.56 -3.57
C VAL A 36 12.12 23.68 -3.59
N LYS A 37 13.25 24.17 -3.08
CA LYS A 37 14.51 23.41 -3.00
C LYS A 37 14.51 22.28 -1.96
N GLU A 38 13.61 22.36 -0.99
CA GLU A 38 13.45 21.39 0.10
C GLU A 38 12.30 20.42 -0.18
N GLN A 39 11.51 20.67 -1.22
CA GLN A 39 10.42 19.82 -1.61
C GLN A 39 10.92 18.44 -2.07
N PHE A 40 10.23 17.39 -1.62
CA PHE A 40 10.53 16.01 -1.99
C PHE A 40 9.27 15.24 -2.37
N TYR A 41 9.47 14.16 -3.11
CA TYR A 41 8.42 13.26 -3.60
C TYR A 41 8.40 11.96 -2.79
N LEU A 42 7.44 11.07 -3.07
CA LEU A 42 7.45 9.71 -2.52
C LEU A 42 8.70 8.91 -2.93
N GLN A 43 9.29 9.23 -4.09
CA GLN A 43 10.55 8.65 -4.51
C GLN A 43 11.64 8.95 -3.47
N THR A 44 12.14 7.88 -2.85
CA THR A 44 13.21 7.93 -1.86
C THR A 44 14.47 7.28 -2.41
N LYS A 45 15.56 8.05 -2.50
CA LYS A 45 16.91 7.50 -2.77
C LYS A 45 17.47 6.94 -1.46
N LEU A 46 17.74 5.64 -1.43
CA LEU A 46 18.10 4.88 -0.23
C LEU A 46 19.60 4.58 -0.16
N ASN A 47 20.23 4.42 -1.32
CA ASN A 47 21.67 4.28 -1.46
C ASN A 47 22.12 4.83 -2.82
N GLU A 48 23.34 5.36 -2.87
CA GLU A 48 23.96 5.83 -4.11
C GLU A 48 24.79 4.73 -4.77
N GLN A 49 25.47 3.89 -3.99
CA GLN A 49 26.35 2.83 -4.50
C GLN A 49 26.26 1.55 -3.63
N PRO A 50 25.67 0.45 -4.15
CA PRO A 50 24.92 0.39 -5.40
C PRO A 50 23.64 1.24 -5.34
N PRO A 51 23.18 1.83 -6.48
CA PRO A 51 21.95 2.62 -6.50
C PRO A 51 20.75 1.82 -6.01
N LEU A 52 20.03 2.39 -5.05
CA LEU A 52 18.78 1.84 -4.55
C LEU A 52 17.80 2.97 -4.30
N SER A 53 16.59 2.83 -4.83
CA SER A 53 15.47 3.73 -4.55
C SER A 53 14.20 2.93 -4.30
N CYS A 54 13.26 3.60 -3.62
CA CYS A 54 11.88 3.17 -3.51
C CYS A 54 11.02 4.25 -4.17
N SER A 55 10.24 3.88 -5.17
CA SER A 55 9.39 4.80 -5.95
C SER A 55 7.98 4.24 -6.03
N PRO A 56 7.13 4.52 -5.02
CA PRO A 56 5.72 4.15 -5.04
C PRO A 56 4.92 4.97 -6.07
N ASP A 57 3.92 4.35 -6.70
CA ASP A 57 3.00 5.05 -7.61
C ASP A 57 2.09 6.03 -6.83
N ALA A 58 1.75 5.67 -5.59
CA ALA A 58 1.08 6.54 -4.63
C ALA A 58 1.32 6.04 -3.19
N GLY A 59 0.93 6.87 -2.22
CA GLY A 59 0.85 6.50 -0.81
C GLY A 59 -0.29 7.24 -0.12
N PHE A 60 -0.91 6.59 0.86
CA PHE A 60 -2.03 7.16 1.59
C PHE A 60 -2.09 6.65 3.03
N VAL A 61 -2.87 7.36 3.85
CA VAL A 61 -3.07 7.04 5.27
C VAL A 61 -4.55 6.72 5.50
N LEU A 62 -4.81 5.54 6.07
CA LEU A 62 -6.11 5.21 6.63
C LEU A 62 -6.09 5.39 8.14
N SER A 63 -7.13 6.02 8.67
CA SER A 63 -7.33 6.15 10.11
C SER A 63 -8.55 5.36 10.59
N LEU A 64 -8.42 4.69 11.73
CA LEU A 64 -9.47 3.93 12.42
C LEU A 64 -9.17 3.93 13.92
N LEU A 65 -10.15 4.30 14.75
CA LEU A 65 -10.04 4.30 16.22
C LEU A 65 -8.75 4.98 16.75
N GLY A 66 -8.37 6.11 16.14
CA GLY A 66 -7.16 6.86 16.52
C GLY A 66 -5.84 6.29 15.97
N HIS A 67 -5.84 5.09 15.39
CA HIS A 67 -4.68 4.54 14.69
C HIS A 67 -4.62 5.04 13.25
N LYS A 68 -3.42 5.37 12.78
CA LYS A 68 -3.15 5.85 11.42
C LYS A 68 -2.11 4.98 10.74
N LYS A 69 -2.54 4.16 9.77
CA LYS A 69 -1.67 3.23 9.05
C LYS A 69 -1.36 3.74 7.64
N VAL A 70 -0.09 3.69 7.27
CA VAL A 70 0.37 4.02 5.91
C VAL A 70 0.18 2.82 4.97
N PHE A 71 -0.29 3.12 3.77
CA PHE A 71 -0.33 2.19 2.65
C PHE A 71 0.38 2.82 1.45
N TYR A 72 1.30 2.09 0.83
CA TYR A 72 1.82 2.42 -0.49
C TYR A 72 1.06 1.64 -1.55
N LEU A 73 0.93 2.23 -2.73
CA LEU A 73 0.25 1.64 -3.87
C LEU A 73 1.24 1.38 -5.00
N GLU A 74 1.07 0.23 -5.63
CA GLU A 74 1.81 -0.20 -6.80
C GLU A 74 0.84 -0.82 -7.81
N GLN A 75 0.78 -0.25 -9.01
CA GLN A 75 -0.08 -0.71 -10.09
C GLN A 75 0.73 -1.57 -11.06
N ASP A 76 0.33 -2.83 -11.21
CA ASP A 76 0.88 -3.70 -12.23
C ASP A 76 0.26 -3.39 -13.59
N LEU A 77 1.09 -3.06 -14.57
CA LEU A 77 0.67 -2.88 -15.96
C LEU A 77 0.81 -4.16 -16.79
N GLY A 78 1.27 -5.26 -16.19
CA GLY A 78 1.47 -6.53 -16.89
C GLY A 78 2.69 -6.58 -17.81
N THR A 79 3.52 -5.53 -17.82
CA THR A 79 4.67 -5.37 -18.73
C THR A 79 5.93 -6.14 -18.29
N SER A 80 6.02 -6.50 -17.01
CA SER A 80 7.12 -7.29 -16.44
C SER A 80 6.59 -8.58 -15.85
N SER A 81 7.43 -9.63 -15.82
CA SER A 81 7.06 -10.88 -15.15
C SER A 81 6.94 -10.68 -13.62
N PRO A 82 6.08 -11.45 -12.93
CA PRO A 82 5.99 -11.43 -11.46
C PRO A 82 7.34 -11.59 -10.76
N LYS A 83 8.23 -12.43 -11.32
CA LYS A 83 9.60 -12.63 -10.79
C LYS A 83 10.43 -11.35 -10.87
N GLN A 84 10.38 -10.63 -12.00
CA GLN A 84 11.12 -9.36 -12.16
C GLN A 84 10.58 -8.28 -11.23
N ILE A 85 9.25 -8.17 -11.09
CA ILE A 85 8.60 -7.19 -10.21
C ILE A 85 9.03 -7.42 -8.76
N ALA A 86 8.86 -8.65 -8.27
CA ALA A 86 9.25 -9.04 -6.91
C ALA A 86 10.75 -8.79 -6.66
N ALA A 87 11.63 -9.03 -7.65
CA ALA A 87 13.06 -8.78 -7.49
C ALA A 87 13.43 -7.28 -7.47
N ARG A 88 12.76 -6.45 -8.28
CA ARG A 88 13.08 -5.03 -8.45
C ARG A 88 12.53 -4.15 -7.33
N LYS A 89 11.28 -4.35 -6.93
CA LYS A 89 10.60 -3.42 -6.01
C LYS A 89 10.86 -3.72 -4.53
N THR A 90 10.95 -5.00 -4.15
CA THR A 90 10.99 -5.42 -2.72
C THR A 90 12.15 -4.83 -1.94
N LYS A 91 13.36 -4.75 -2.52
CA LYS A 91 14.54 -4.22 -1.82
C LYS A 91 14.36 -2.76 -1.39
N GLY A 92 13.77 -1.93 -2.24
CA GLY A 92 13.51 -0.51 -1.93
C GLY A 92 12.53 -0.37 -0.76
N TYR A 93 11.40 -1.08 -0.82
CA TYR A 93 10.42 -1.06 0.27
C TYR A 93 10.94 -1.65 1.57
N ALA A 94 11.71 -2.73 1.50
CA ALA A 94 12.32 -3.34 2.68
C ALA A 94 13.23 -2.33 3.40
N GLU A 95 14.08 -1.61 2.66
CA GLU A 95 14.97 -0.61 3.25
C GLU A 95 14.21 0.62 3.77
N LEU A 96 13.18 1.07 3.03
CA LEU A 96 12.28 2.13 3.48
C LEU A 96 11.62 1.78 4.82
N ALA A 97 11.19 0.52 4.98
CA ALA A 97 10.58 0.01 6.20
C ALA A 97 11.60 -0.12 7.34
N ASN A 98 12.76 -0.72 7.08
CA ASN A 98 13.80 -0.93 8.08
C ASN A 98 14.31 0.39 8.67
N ARG A 99 14.42 1.45 7.84
CA ARG A 99 14.80 2.80 8.27
C ARG A 99 13.63 3.67 8.72
N ARG A 100 12.40 3.14 8.70
CA ARG A 100 11.15 3.84 9.05
C ARG A 100 10.96 5.16 8.29
N LEU A 101 11.45 5.23 7.05
CA LEU A 101 11.43 6.45 6.24
C LEU A 101 10.04 6.83 5.74
N HIS A 102 9.06 5.93 5.84
CA HIS A 102 7.66 6.25 5.59
C HIS A 102 7.13 7.39 6.48
N ARG A 103 7.71 7.58 7.68
CA ARG A 103 7.39 8.72 8.56
C ARG A 103 7.81 10.06 7.99
N LYS A 104 8.81 10.09 7.12
CA LYS A 104 9.16 11.31 6.39
C LYS A 104 8.03 11.70 5.42
N HIS A 105 7.38 10.71 4.80
CA HIS A 105 6.26 10.94 3.89
C HIS A 105 4.97 11.27 4.66
N PHE A 106 4.73 10.54 5.76
CA PHE A 106 3.51 10.60 6.56
C PHE A 106 3.86 10.73 8.05
N PRO A 107 4.29 11.91 8.51
CA PRO A 107 4.67 12.14 9.92
C PRO A 107 3.52 11.91 10.89
N GLU A 108 2.27 11.97 10.41
CA GLU A 108 1.06 11.74 11.19
C GLU A 108 0.79 10.26 11.52
N THR A 109 1.51 9.30 10.93
CA THR A 109 1.27 7.88 11.18
C THR A 109 1.55 7.50 12.63
N THR A 110 0.67 6.67 13.21
CA THR A 110 0.83 6.17 14.58
C THR A 110 1.46 4.78 14.63
N LEU A 111 1.67 4.14 13.47
CA LEU A 111 2.21 2.77 13.38
C LEU A 111 3.60 2.79 12.73
N ASP A 112 4.53 2.01 13.27
CA ASP A 112 5.90 1.84 12.75
C ASP A 112 5.97 0.96 11.49
N VAL A 113 4.82 0.56 10.95
CA VAL A 113 4.67 -0.37 9.84
C VAL A 113 3.73 0.20 8.79
N PHE A 114 4.03 -0.07 7.52
CA PHE A 114 3.16 0.19 6.39
C PHE A 114 2.87 -1.11 5.64
N SER A 115 1.88 -1.09 4.75
CA SER A 115 1.64 -2.17 3.79
C SER A 115 1.77 -1.63 2.36
N VAL A 116 2.13 -2.50 1.41
CA VAL A 116 2.18 -2.22 -0.02
C VAL A 116 1.02 -2.95 -0.68
N LEU A 117 0.06 -2.21 -1.20
CA LEU A 117 -1.03 -2.73 -2.01
C LEU A 117 -0.54 -2.87 -3.46
N PHE A 118 -0.34 -4.11 -3.89
CA PHE A 118 0.09 -4.44 -5.25
C PHE A 118 -1.11 -4.87 -6.09
N VAL A 119 -1.67 -3.95 -6.87
CA VAL A 119 -2.86 -4.18 -7.68
C VAL A 119 -2.45 -4.79 -9.02
N THR A 120 -2.83 -6.05 -9.22
CA THR A 120 -2.46 -6.89 -10.38
C THR A 120 -3.56 -6.93 -11.44
N THR A 121 -3.19 -7.26 -12.68
CA THR A 121 -4.16 -7.26 -13.79
C THR A 121 -5.11 -8.46 -13.81
N ASN A 122 -4.79 -9.57 -13.12
CA ASN A 122 -5.64 -10.75 -13.01
C ASN A 122 -5.24 -11.70 -11.86
N ALA A 123 -6.10 -12.66 -11.54
CA ALA A 123 -5.91 -13.66 -10.49
C ALA A 123 -4.58 -14.43 -10.59
N TYR A 124 -4.20 -14.84 -11.81
CA TYR A 124 -2.96 -15.59 -12.05
C TYR A 124 -1.73 -14.77 -11.62
N ARG A 125 -1.70 -13.49 -11.99
CA ARG A 125 -0.61 -12.59 -11.62
C ARG A 125 -0.63 -12.24 -10.15
N CYS A 126 -1.82 -12.06 -9.55
CA CYS A 126 -1.98 -11.88 -8.11
C CYS A 126 -1.29 -13.03 -7.34
N LYS A 127 -1.71 -14.27 -7.59
CA LYS A 127 -1.18 -15.47 -6.96
C LYS A 127 0.31 -15.67 -7.23
N THR A 128 0.72 -15.59 -8.49
CA THR A 128 2.13 -15.82 -8.86
C THR A 128 3.04 -14.77 -8.24
N THR A 129 2.61 -13.50 -8.15
CA THR A 129 3.41 -12.45 -7.52
C THR A 129 3.54 -12.70 -6.02
N ALA A 130 2.45 -13.01 -5.32
CA ALA A 130 2.47 -13.36 -3.90
C ALA A 130 3.46 -14.52 -3.60
N GLU A 131 3.45 -15.57 -4.43
CA GLU A 131 4.40 -16.68 -4.32
C GLU A 131 5.86 -16.24 -4.53
N LYS A 132 6.13 -15.37 -5.51
CA LYS A 132 7.50 -14.87 -5.77
C LYS A 132 7.99 -13.91 -4.70
N LEU A 133 7.08 -13.25 -3.96
CA LEU A 133 7.40 -12.36 -2.86
C LEU A 133 7.87 -13.13 -1.62
N LYS A 134 7.39 -14.35 -1.36
CA LYS A 134 7.71 -15.16 -0.16
C LYS A 134 9.22 -15.28 0.14
N THR A 135 10.06 -15.30 -0.90
CA THR A 135 11.53 -15.43 -0.78
C THR A 135 12.27 -14.10 -0.84
N ARG A 136 11.55 -12.98 -0.76
CA ARG A 136 12.11 -11.62 -0.86
C ARG A 136 12.21 -10.96 0.51
N PRO A 137 13.05 -9.92 0.64
CA PRO A 137 13.11 -9.14 1.88
C PRO A 137 11.76 -8.50 2.20
N ARG A 138 11.40 -8.53 3.48
CA ARG A 138 10.16 -7.96 4.03
C ARG A 138 8.90 -8.35 3.23
N PRO A 139 8.65 -9.67 3.06
CA PRO A 139 7.50 -10.13 2.29
C PRO A 139 6.18 -9.85 3.03
N ASP A 140 6.24 -9.64 4.35
CA ASP A 140 5.16 -9.21 5.24
C ASP A 140 4.53 -7.87 4.84
N LEU A 141 5.24 -7.02 4.11
CA LEU A 141 4.71 -5.72 3.68
C LEU A 141 3.67 -5.84 2.57
N TRP A 142 3.70 -6.94 1.79
CA TRP A 142 3.04 -7.00 0.50
C TRP A 142 1.66 -7.66 0.56
N LEU A 143 0.67 -6.96 0.01
CA LEU A 143 -0.70 -7.42 -0.15
C LEU A 143 -1.06 -7.31 -1.63
N CYS A 144 -1.19 -8.45 -2.31
CA CYS A 144 -1.60 -8.48 -3.71
C CYS A 144 -3.12 -8.43 -3.83
N ILE A 145 -3.63 -7.65 -4.78
CA ILE A 145 -5.07 -7.51 -5.06
C ILE A 145 -5.27 -7.75 -6.56
N GLU A 146 -6.28 -8.50 -6.96
CA GLU A 146 -6.70 -8.54 -8.36
C GLU A 146 -7.54 -7.30 -8.68
N GLN A 147 -7.23 -6.60 -9.78
CA GLN A 147 -7.91 -5.35 -10.13
C GLN A 147 -9.44 -5.48 -10.25
N GLN A 148 -9.96 -6.66 -10.63
CA GLN A 148 -11.41 -6.90 -10.73
C GLN A 148 -12.07 -7.08 -9.35
N GLU A 149 -11.33 -7.52 -8.33
CA GLU A 149 -11.81 -7.64 -6.95
C GLU A 149 -11.80 -6.29 -6.23
N LEU A 150 -11.03 -5.31 -6.73
CA LEU A 150 -10.97 -3.98 -6.17
C LEU A 150 -12.20 -3.15 -6.58
N THR A 151 -13.28 -3.30 -5.82
CA THR A 151 -14.49 -2.46 -5.92
C THR A 151 -14.67 -1.62 -4.65
N PRO A 152 -15.50 -0.55 -4.70
CA PRO A 152 -15.80 0.26 -3.52
C PRO A 152 -16.32 -0.59 -2.35
N GLU A 153 -17.21 -1.53 -2.62
CA GLU A 153 -17.86 -2.38 -1.62
C GLU A 153 -16.87 -3.36 -0.99
N ALA A 154 -15.94 -3.89 -1.79
CA ALA A 154 -15.00 -4.91 -1.37
C ALA A 154 -13.75 -4.36 -0.68
N PHE A 155 -13.33 -3.14 -1.00
CA PHE A 155 -12.00 -2.60 -0.67
C PHE A 155 -11.59 -2.75 0.80
N LEU A 156 -12.49 -2.45 1.74
CA LEU A 156 -12.17 -2.43 3.17
C LEU A 156 -12.33 -3.80 3.83
N HIS A 157 -13.47 -4.45 3.61
CA HIS A 157 -13.96 -5.52 4.49
C HIS A 157 -14.06 -6.90 3.84
N GLU A 158 -13.95 -7.00 2.51
CA GLU A 158 -13.94 -8.28 1.82
C GLU A 158 -12.52 -8.87 1.73
N PRO A 159 -12.35 -10.20 1.65
CA PRO A 159 -11.04 -10.85 1.66
C PRO A 159 -10.31 -10.77 0.30
N ILE A 160 -10.09 -9.55 -0.19
CA ILE A 160 -9.49 -9.27 -1.50
C ILE A 160 -7.96 -9.13 -1.47
N THR A 161 -7.35 -9.08 -0.28
CA THR A 161 -5.89 -8.97 -0.16
C THR A 161 -5.26 -10.34 0.02
N LEU A 162 -4.32 -10.69 -0.84
CA LEU A 162 -3.56 -11.94 -0.82
C LEU A 162 -2.14 -11.68 -0.31
N ASN A 163 -1.76 -12.30 0.81
CA ASN A 163 -0.42 -12.18 1.36
C ASN A 163 0.57 -13.21 0.76
N CYS A 164 1.84 -13.12 1.14
CA CYS A 164 2.88 -14.03 0.63
C CYS A 164 2.79 -15.49 1.13
N GLN A 165 1.92 -15.76 2.12
CA GLN A 165 1.57 -17.08 2.63
C GLN A 165 0.45 -17.73 1.81
N GLY A 166 -0.20 -16.98 0.91
CA GLY A 166 -1.34 -17.45 0.14
C GLY A 166 -2.67 -17.29 0.87
N GLU A 167 -2.70 -16.54 1.96
CA GLU A 167 -3.90 -16.29 2.76
C GLU A 167 -4.60 -15.03 2.24
N ARG A 168 -5.93 -15.10 2.15
CA ARG A 168 -6.79 -13.97 1.81
C ARG A 168 -7.35 -13.34 3.07
N ALA A 169 -7.31 -12.02 3.15
CA ALA A 169 -7.82 -11.27 4.29
C ALA A 169 -8.42 -9.92 3.85
N PRO A 170 -9.33 -9.35 4.65
CA PRO A 170 -9.74 -7.97 4.47
C PRO A 170 -8.62 -6.99 4.79
N LEU A 171 -8.69 -5.80 4.21
CA LEU A 171 -7.73 -4.73 4.51
C LEU A 171 -7.93 -4.21 5.95
N VAL A 172 -9.19 -4.10 6.35
CA VAL A 172 -9.64 -3.71 7.68
C VAL A 172 -10.59 -4.79 8.19
N LYS A 173 -10.22 -5.47 9.28
CA LYS A 173 -11.12 -6.42 9.92
C LYS A 173 -12.39 -5.68 10.35
N PRO A 174 -13.58 -6.24 10.08
CA PRO A 174 -14.82 -5.72 10.66
C PRO A 174 -14.63 -5.62 12.18
N LEU A 175 -15.10 -4.53 12.77
CA LEU A 175 -15.20 -4.49 14.22
C LEU A 175 -16.21 -5.57 14.60
N GLU A 176 -15.81 -6.49 15.48
CA GLU A 176 -16.74 -7.45 16.04
C GLU A 176 -17.82 -6.62 16.75
N THR A 177 -19.00 -6.50 16.16
CA THR A 177 -20.18 -6.10 16.92
C THR A 177 -20.35 -7.18 17.97
N GLU A 178 -20.11 -6.84 19.23
CA GLU A 178 -20.53 -7.66 20.35
C GLU A 178 -22.00 -8.02 20.11
N ILE A 179 -22.24 -9.28 19.76
CA ILE A 179 -23.59 -9.81 19.76
C ILE A 179 -23.94 -9.89 21.24
N GLU A 180 -24.64 -8.87 21.75
CA GLU A 180 -25.37 -8.99 23.01
C GLU A 180 -26.27 -10.21 22.86
N THR A 181 -25.84 -11.30 23.47
CA THR A 181 -26.61 -12.54 23.51
C THR A 181 -27.69 -12.29 24.56
N PRO A 182 -28.99 -12.43 24.21
CA PRO A 182 -30.09 -12.13 25.12
C PRO A 182 -30.10 -13.02 26.38
#